data_AF-A0A940VYN1-F1
#
_entry.id   AF-A0A940VYN1-F1
#
_cell.length_a   1.000
_cell.length_b   1.000
_cell.length_c   1.000
_cell.angle_alpha   90.00
_cell.angle_beta   90.00
_cell.angle_gamma   90.00
#
_symmetry.space_group_name_H-M   'P 1'
#
loop_
_entity.id
_entity.type
_entity.pdbx_description
1 polymer ?
#
loop_
_entity_poly.entity_id
_entity_poly.type
_entity_poly.pdbx_seq_one_letter_code
_entity_poly.pdbx_strand_id
1 'polypeptide(L)'
;MSLARKILIFFILFNLIAFTTCAAKTDSSVEAVTTIADVRDFFPTQTGLTWVFEGSGNEYASFTRTVRRSDGDRVQLNDNNAGTSTGKVFHVTSDAIVQEFSTEEFYSDKSLFNEKPNSHLVYLQAPLKAGTFWRDYQGNREIVSINETVQVPAGSFQHVVKVKITPLNQKPANEQFEYYAAGTGLIMREFFADGYVI
;
A
#
# COMPACT_ATOMS: atom_id res chain seq x y z
N MET A 1 -56.79 63.72 -8.86
CA MET A 1 -56.53 62.26 -8.87
C MET A 1 -56.42 61.81 -10.31
N SER A 2 -55.28 61.23 -10.70
CA SER A 2 -55.32 60.14 -11.66
C SER A 2 -54.74 58.94 -10.92
N LEU A 3 -55.61 57.96 -10.69
CA LEU A 3 -55.33 56.69 -10.02
C LEU A 3 -54.16 55.94 -10.67
N ALA A 4 -53.77 56.32 -11.89
CA ALA A 4 -52.68 55.74 -12.66
C ALA A 4 -51.26 56.19 -12.23
N ARG A 5 -51.08 57.30 -11.48
CA ARG A 5 -49.74 57.82 -11.15
C ARG A 5 -49.19 57.37 -9.78
N LYS A 6 -50.01 56.75 -8.93
CA LYS A 6 -49.59 56.16 -7.65
C LYS A 6 -49.29 54.67 -7.73
N ILE A 7 -49.74 53.98 -8.80
CA ILE A 7 -49.44 52.55 -9.03
C ILE A 7 -48.06 52.37 -9.69
N LEU A 8 -47.54 53.39 -10.40
CA LEU A 8 -46.24 53.30 -11.09
C LEU A 8 -45.02 53.51 -10.17
N ILE A 9 -45.18 54.09 -8.98
CA ILE A 9 -44.07 54.30 -8.03
C ILE A 9 -43.99 53.18 -6.98
N PHE A 10 -45.05 52.40 -6.78
CA PHE A 10 -45.02 51.26 -5.86
C PHE A 10 -44.46 49.96 -6.50
N PHE A 11 -44.39 49.88 -7.83
CA PHE A 11 -43.77 48.76 -8.56
C PHE A 11 -42.26 48.91 -8.79
N ILE A 12 -41.66 50.07 -8.49
CA ILE A 12 -40.21 50.32 -8.62
C ILE A 12 -39.46 50.15 -7.30
N LEU A 13 -40.15 49.97 -6.17
CA LEU A 13 -39.54 49.76 -4.84
C LEU A 13 -39.74 48.35 -4.26
N PHE A 14 -40.18 47.38 -5.06
CA PHE A 14 -40.34 45.98 -4.64
C PHE A 14 -39.57 44.99 -5.54
N ASN A 15 -38.54 45.45 -6.26
CA ASN A 15 -37.60 44.60 -6.98
C ASN A 15 -36.15 45.01 -6.66
N LEU A 16 -35.82 45.04 -5.37
CA LEU A 16 -34.44 45.14 -4.90
C LEU A 16 -34.20 44.15 -3.75
N ILE A 17 -34.61 42.90 -3.93
CA ILE A 17 -34.20 41.76 -3.09
C ILE A 17 -33.87 40.58 -4.00
N ALA A 18 -32.71 40.67 -4.65
CA ALA A 18 -31.96 39.57 -5.26
C ALA A 18 -30.58 40.18 -5.59
N PHE A 19 -29.42 39.72 -5.14
CA PHE A 19 -28.99 38.43 -4.67
C PHE A 19 -28.00 38.65 -3.53
N THR A 20 -28.33 38.25 -2.30
CA THR A 20 -27.28 37.79 -1.39
C THR A 20 -26.84 36.44 -1.91
N THR A 21 -25.91 36.46 -2.86
CA THR A 21 -25.03 35.32 -3.09
C THR A 21 -24.26 35.16 -1.79
N CYS A 22 -24.77 34.29 -0.91
CA CYS A 22 -23.88 33.57 -0.03
C CYS A 22 -22.97 32.84 -1.01
N ALA A 23 -21.78 33.41 -1.26
CA ALA A 23 -20.68 32.59 -1.72
C ALA A 23 -20.51 31.59 -0.59
N ALA A 24 -21.19 30.44 -0.71
CA ALA A 24 -20.81 29.26 -0.01
C ALA A 24 -19.33 29.16 -0.36
N LYS A 25 -18.47 29.47 0.62
CA LYS A 25 -17.10 29.01 0.57
C LYS A 25 -17.26 27.52 0.41
N THR A 26 -17.12 27.06 -0.83
CA THR A 26 -16.61 25.74 -1.09
C THR A 26 -15.24 25.80 -0.42
N ASP A 27 -15.21 25.45 0.87
CA ASP A 27 -14.04 24.81 1.44
C ASP A 27 -13.90 23.55 0.60
N SER A 28 -13.25 23.71 -0.55
CA SER A 28 -12.42 22.68 -1.10
C SER A 28 -11.34 22.50 -0.04
N SER A 29 -11.67 21.75 1.01
CA SER A 29 -10.69 20.95 1.70
C SER A 29 -10.07 20.10 0.60
N VAL A 30 -8.99 20.61 0.00
CA VAL A 30 -8.01 19.76 -0.64
C VAL A 30 -7.67 18.77 0.47
N GLU A 31 -8.22 17.55 0.38
CA GLU A 31 -7.74 16.47 1.23
C GLU A 31 -6.23 16.48 1.04
N ALA A 32 -5.52 16.85 2.11
CA ALA A 32 -4.07 16.84 2.08
C ALA A 32 -3.70 15.42 1.65
N VAL A 33 -3.06 15.29 0.49
CA VAL A 33 -2.59 13.99 0.01
C VAL A 33 -1.64 13.50 1.09
N THR A 34 -2.10 12.54 1.90
CA THR A 34 -1.36 12.03 3.05
C THR A 34 -0.13 11.30 2.53
N THR A 35 0.99 11.99 2.36
CA THR A 35 2.23 11.36 1.94
C THR A 35 2.95 10.82 3.16
N ILE A 36 3.23 9.52 3.20
CA ILE A 36 4.04 8.93 4.27
C ILE A 36 5.49 8.86 3.79
N ALA A 37 6.39 9.51 4.51
CA ALA A 37 7.80 9.61 4.12
C ALA A 37 8.66 8.45 4.65
N ASP A 38 8.20 7.73 5.68
CA ASP A 38 8.95 6.65 6.33
C ASP A 38 8.25 5.32 6.11
N VAL A 39 8.88 4.42 5.35
CA VAL A 39 8.31 3.09 5.04
C VAL A 39 8.51 2.07 6.16
N ARG A 40 9.32 2.36 7.18
CA ARG A 40 9.67 1.39 8.23
C ARG A 40 8.48 0.99 9.09
N ASP A 41 7.50 1.88 9.24
CA ASP A 41 6.24 1.57 9.93
C ASP A 41 5.49 0.41 9.26
N PHE A 42 5.73 0.15 7.98
CA PHE A 42 5.14 -0.93 7.19
C PHE A 42 6.05 -2.15 7.05
N PHE A 43 7.09 -2.25 7.87
CA PHE A 43 7.97 -3.42 7.90
C PHE A 43 8.54 -3.68 9.30
N PRO A 44 7.74 -4.22 10.24
CA PRO A 44 8.18 -4.48 11.60
C PRO A 44 9.38 -5.43 11.66
N THR A 45 10.39 -5.05 12.44
CA THR A 45 11.68 -5.72 12.46
C THR A 45 11.98 -6.41 13.80
N GLN A 46 11.03 -6.52 14.72
CA GLN A 46 11.31 -7.17 16.00
C GLN A 46 11.55 -8.68 15.81
N THR A 47 12.68 -9.19 16.29
CA THR A 47 13.01 -10.62 16.23
C THR A 47 11.94 -11.46 16.94
N GLY A 48 11.53 -12.56 16.29
CA GLY A 48 10.49 -13.46 16.79
C GLY A 48 9.08 -13.15 16.29
N LEU A 49 8.82 -11.96 15.71
CA LEU A 49 7.54 -11.68 15.08
C LEU A 49 7.27 -12.72 13.99
N THR A 50 6.05 -13.26 14.01
CA THR A 50 5.63 -14.33 13.11
C THR A 50 4.22 -14.04 12.59
N TRP A 51 4.04 -14.22 11.28
CA TRP A 51 2.77 -14.11 10.57
C TRP A 51 2.46 -15.43 9.89
N VAL A 52 1.20 -15.85 9.95
CA VAL A 52 0.68 -17.03 9.24
C VAL A 52 -0.27 -16.52 8.17
N PHE A 53 0.07 -16.78 6.91
CA PHE A 53 -0.76 -16.43 5.76
C PHE A 53 -1.49 -17.67 5.28
N GLU A 54 -2.82 -17.63 5.31
CA GLU A 54 -3.61 -18.62 4.60
C GLU A 54 -3.55 -18.38 3.09
N GLY A 55 -3.67 -19.45 2.31
CA GLY A 55 -3.77 -19.39 0.86
C GLY A 55 -5.11 -19.96 0.43
N SER A 56 -5.72 -19.34 -0.57
CA SER A 56 -6.93 -19.81 -1.24
C SER A 56 -6.71 -19.74 -2.76
N GLY A 57 -7.61 -20.36 -3.54
CA GLY A 57 -7.50 -20.41 -5.00
C GLY A 57 -6.61 -21.55 -5.52
N ASN A 58 -6.29 -21.58 -6.82
CA ASN A 58 -5.58 -22.71 -7.43
C ASN A 58 -4.09 -22.71 -7.09
N GLU A 59 -3.58 -21.57 -6.60
CA GLU A 59 -2.18 -21.31 -6.38
C GLU A 59 -1.74 -21.59 -4.94
N TYR A 60 -2.68 -21.95 -4.02
CA TYR A 60 -2.49 -22.30 -2.60
C TYR A 60 -1.07 -22.09 -2.05
N ALA A 61 -0.66 -20.84 -1.86
CA ALA A 61 0.65 -20.52 -1.31
C ALA A 61 0.52 -20.04 0.14
N SER A 62 -0.04 -20.89 1.03
CA SER A 62 0.05 -20.60 2.46
C SER A 62 1.52 -20.60 2.88
N PHE A 63 1.89 -19.64 3.73
CA PHE A 63 3.25 -19.56 4.25
C PHE A 63 3.27 -18.93 5.62
N THR A 64 4.30 -19.27 6.39
CA THR A 64 4.64 -18.59 7.64
C THR A 64 5.84 -17.69 7.40
N ARG A 65 5.75 -16.42 7.81
CA ARG A 65 6.88 -15.49 7.83
C ARG A 65 7.35 -15.30 9.25
N THR A 66 8.66 -15.36 9.49
CA THR A 66 9.23 -15.09 10.82
C THR A 66 10.44 -14.17 10.70
N VAL A 67 10.50 -13.14 11.57
CA VAL A 67 11.73 -12.35 11.78
C VAL A 67 12.72 -13.18 12.56
N ARG A 68 13.81 -13.60 11.91
CA ARG A 68 14.83 -14.45 12.54
C ARG A 68 15.88 -13.63 13.28
N ARG A 69 16.29 -12.49 12.71
CA ARG A 69 17.30 -11.60 13.28
C ARG A 69 17.10 -10.18 12.79
N SER A 70 17.51 -9.23 13.63
CA SER A 70 17.61 -7.82 13.25
C SER A 70 18.85 -7.21 13.87
N ASP A 71 19.56 -6.41 13.09
CA ASP A 71 20.76 -5.68 13.49
C ASP A 71 20.77 -4.33 12.78
N GLY A 72 20.44 -3.26 13.52
CA GLY A 72 20.26 -1.93 12.97
C GLY A 72 19.20 -1.88 11.86
N ASP A 73 19.62 -1.50 10.66
CA ASP A 73 18.81 -1.42 9.45
C ASP A 73 18.78 -2.73 8.64
N ARG A 74 19.40 -3.81 9.14
CA ARG A 74 19.42 -5.12 8.47
C ARG A 74 18.52 -6.12 9.18
N VAL A 75 17.71 -6.81 8.40
CA VAL A 75 16.71 -7.76 8.91
C VAL A 75 16.79 -9.08 8.15
N GLN A 76 16.87 -10.19 8.87
CA GLN A 76 16.75 -11.52 8.29
C GLN A 76 15.35 -12.08 8.58
N LEU A 77 14.65 -12.45 7.51
CA LEU A 77 13.35 -13.13 7.56
C LEU A 77 13.48 -14.56 7.02
N ASN A 78 12.59 -15.44 7.48
CA ASN A 78 12.30 -16.67 6.75
C ASN A 78 10.84 -16.67 6.30
N ASP A 79 10.60 -17.04 5.05
CA ASP A 79 9.28 -17.44 4.54
C ASP A 79 9.29 -18.96 4.39
N ASN A 80 8.37 -19.65 5.05
CA ASN A 80 8.25 -21.10 4.99
C ASN A 80 6.87 -21.47 4.43
N ASN A 81 6.86 -22.05 3.24
CA ASN A 81 5.72 -22.79 2.73
C ASN A 81 5.99 -24.29 2.96
N ALA A 82 4.97 -25.14 3.05
CA ALA A 82 5.14 -26.55 3.42
C ALA A 82 6.13 -27.35 2.54
N GLY A 83 6.55 -26.82 1.38
CA GLY A 83 7.58 -27.40 0.53
C GLY A 83 9.00 -26.84 0.74
N THR A 84 9.17 -25.57 1.15
CA THR A 84 10.49 -24.96 1.32
C THR A 84 10.52 -23.80 2.32
N SER A 85 11.66 -23.65 2.99
CA SER A 85 11.99 -22.47 3.80
C SER A 85 12.96 -21.59 3.02
N THR A 86 12.61 -20.33 2.82
CA THR A 86 13.44 -19.34 2.13
C THR A 86 13.98 -18.34 3.14
N GLY A 87 15.31 -18.24 3.27
CA GLY A 87 15.98 -17.22 4.07
C GLY A 87 16.21 -15.96 3.25
N LYS A 88 15.91 -14.80 3.82
CA LYS A 88 15.98 -13.49 3.14
C LYS A 88 16.66 -12.46 4.01
N VAL A 89 17.45 -11.57 3.42
CA VAL A 89 18.03 -10.41 4.09
C VAL A 89 17.52 -9.12 3.46
N PHE A 90 17.10 -8.20 4.30
CA PHE A 90 16.58 -6.90 3.94
C PHE A 90 17.45 -5.79 4.50
N HIS A 91 17.59 -4.71 3.73
CA HIS A 91 17.99 -3.39 4.18
C HIS A 91 16.74 -2.52 4.33
N VAL A 92 16.53 -1.97 5.53
CA VAL A 92 15.31 -1.31 5.98
C VAL A 92 15.64 0.12 6.39
N THR A 93 15.33 1.06 5.52
CA THR A 93 15.56 2.49 5.72
C THR A 93 14.23 3.25 5.72
N SER A 94 14.25 4.54 6.07
CA SER A 94 13.05 5.39 5.91
C SER A 94 12.55 5.44 4.46
N ASP A 95 13.47 5.34 3.51
CA ASP A 95 13.21 5.61 2.10
C ASP A 95 12.79 4.35 1.36
N ALA A 96 13.27 3.18 1.76
CA ALA A 96 12.97 1.92 1.07
C ALA A 96 13.16 0.68 1.95
N ILE A 97 12.41 -0.36 1.61
CA ILE A 97 12.60 -1.74 2.08
C ILE A 97 13.15 -2.57 0.93
N VAL A 98 14.42 -2.94 1.00
CA VAL A 98 15.13 -3.62 -0.11
C VAL A 98 15.59 -4.99 0.33
N GLN A 99 15.18 -6.04 -0.37
CA GLN A 99 15.74 -7.38 -0.21
C GLN A 99 17.09 -7.44 -0.96
N GLU A 100 18.17 -7.66 -0.21
CA GLU A 100 19.54 -7.75 -0.74
C GLU A 100 19.96 -9.19 -1.02
N PHE A 101 19.38 -10.14 -0.28
CA PHE A 101 19.74 -11.55 -0.38
C PHE A 101 18.51 -12.45 -0.23
N SER A 102 18.49 -13.55 -0.97
CA SER A 102 17.51 -14.63 -0.82
C SER A 102 18.16 -15.97 -1.16
N THR A 103 17.85 -17.00 -0.37
CA THR A 103 18.21 -18.38 -0.66
C THR A 103 17.09 -19.32 -0.25
N GLU A 104 16.74 -20.24 -1.14
CA GLU A 104 15.78 -21.32 -0.88
C GLU A 104 16.44 -22.43 -0.05
N GLU A 105 15.64 -23.41 0.39
CA GLU A 105 16.07 -24.58 1.17
C GLU A 105 16.88 -24.22 2.44
N PHE A 106 16.56 -23.08 3.04
CA PHE A 106 17.22 -22.55 4.21
C PHE A 106 16.54 -23.00 5.50
N TYR A 107 16.98 -24.14 6.02
CA TYR A 107 16.45 -24.77 7.24
C TYR A 107 17.32 -24.55 8.49
N SER A 108 18.37 -23.73 8.39
CA SER A 108 19.31 -23.49 9.48
C SER A 108 19.02 -22.17 10.20
N ASP A 109 19.55 -22.03 11.42
CA ASP A 109 19.57 -20.76 12.14
C ASP A 109 20.84 -19.95 11.84
N LYS A 110 21.58 -20.18 10.75
CA LYS A 110 22.78 -19.36 10.47
C LYS A 110 22.39 -17.90 10.14
N SER A 111 23.29 -16.97 10.44
CA SER A 111 23.13 -15.59 9.98
C SER A 111 23.48 -15.52 8.49
N LEU A 112 22.65 -14.84 7.71
CA LEU A 112 22.85 -14.57 6.29
C LEU A 112 23.40 -13.16 6.04
N PHE A 113 23.67 -12.37 7.08
CA PHE A 113 24.10 -10.99 6.94
C PHE A 113 25.44 -10.83 6.20
N ASN A 114 26.32 -11.83 6.25
CA ASN A 114 27.61 -11.77 5.57
C ASN A 114 27.59 -12.39 4.16
N GLU A 115 26.44 -12.86 3.70
CA GLU A 115 26.30 -13.39 2.35
C GLU A 115 26.43 -12.28 1.31
N LYS A 116 27.03 -12.61 0.16
CA LYS A 116 27.12 -11.67 -0.95
C LYS A 116 25.72 -11.39 -1.49
N PRO A 117 25.30 -10.11 -1.63
CA PRO A 117 24.00 -9.77 -2.19
C PRO A 117 23.75 -10.45 -3.55
N ASN A 118 22.55 -11.01 -3.69
CA ASN A 118 22.09 -11.71 -4.91
C ASN A 118 20.69 -11.26 -5.36
N SER A 119 20.12 -10.26 -4.68
CA SER A 119 18.81 -9.69 -4.96
C SER A 119 18.88 -8.16 -4.84
N HIS A 120 17.93 -7.49 -5.49
CA HIS A 120 17.70 -6.05 -5.33
C HIS A 120 16.20 -5.80 -5.50
N LEU A 121 15.39 -6.51 -4.73
CA LEU A 121 13.93 -6.43 -4.81
C LEU A 121 13.42 -5.37 -3.83
N VAL A 122 12.82 -4.30 -4.34
CA VAL A 122 12.29 -3.20 -3.52
C VAL A 122 10.82 -3.47 -3.19
N TYR A 123 10.50 -3.73 -1.92
CA TYR A 123 9.15 -4.06 -1.46
C TYR A 123 8.29 -2.82 -1.31
N LEU A 124 8.84 -1.76 -0.70
CA LEU A 124 8.21 -0.46 -0.52
C LEU A 124 9.24 0.64 -0.77
N GLN A 125 8.79 1.76 -1.33
CA GLN A 125 9.61 2.93 -1.61
C GLN A 125 8.85 4.21 -1.25
N ALA A 126 9.49 5.07 -0.47
CA ALA A 126 8.98 6.39 -0.12
C ALA A 126 8.99 7.33 -1.34
N PRO A 127 8.07 8.30 -1.40
CA PRO A 127 6.96 8.48 -0.47
C PRO A 127 5.85 7.45 -0.70
N LEU A 128 5.19 6.96 0.35
CA LEU A 128 3.97 6.17 0.17
C LEU A 128 2.85 7.13 -0.21
N LYS A 129 2.57 7.17 -1.51
CA LYS A 129 1.54 7.98 -2.15
C LYS A 129 1.09 7.29 -3.43
N ALA A 130 -0.21 7.34 -3.73
CA ALA A 130 -0.75 6.86 -5.00
C ALA A 130 0.01 7.46 -6.21
N GLY A 131 0.37 6.59 -7.16
CA GLY A 131 1.19 6.90 -8.33
C GLY A 131 2.71 6.86 -8.10
N THR A 132 3.18 6.59 -6.88
CA THR A 132 4.61 6.34 -6.65
C THR A 132 4.99 5.01 -7.30
N PHE A 133 6.02 5.05 -8.13
CA PHE A 133 6.36 3.97 -9.05
C PHE A 133 7.85 3.65 -8.99
N TRP A 134 8.19 2.36 -9.07
CA TRP A 134 9.56 1.90 -9.25
C TRP A 134 9.62 0.63 -10.07
N ARG A 135 10.82 0.30 -10.55
CA ARG A 135 11.10 -0.90 -11.34
C ARG A 135 12.19 -1.70 -10.66
N ASP A 136 12.00 -3.00 -10.62
CA ASP A 136 12.98 -3.97 -10.19
C ASP A 136 13.14 -5.08 -11.26
N TYR A 137 13.92 -6.11 -10.96
CA TYR A 137 14.18 -7.22 -11.89
C TYR A 137 12.98 -8.16 -12.07
N GLN A 138 11.97 -8.11 -11.19
CA GLN A 138 10.74 -8.89 -11.28
C GLN A 138 9.65 -8.15 -12.08
N GLY A 139 9.65 -6.82 -12.05
CA GLY A 139 8.64 -6.04 -12.76
C GLY A 139 8.58 -4.57 -12.39
N ASN A 140 7.45 -4.00 -12.74
CA ASN A 140 7.06 -2.67 -12.31
C ASN A 140 6.23 -2.76 -11.03
N ARG A 141 6.40 -1.81 -10.13
CA ARG A 141 5.64 -1.68 -8.89
C ARG A 141 5.07 -0.27 -8.81
N GLU A 142 3.81 -0.17 -8.36
CA GLU A 142 3.11 1.10 -8.20
C GLU A 142 2.28 1.08 -6.92
N ILE A 143 2.39 2.12 -6.10
CA ILE A 143 1.44 2.36 -5.02
C ILE A 143 0.15 2.87 -5.66
N VAL A 144 -0.91 2.09 -5.59
CA VAL A 144 -2.22 2.45 -6.16
C VAL A 144 -3.16 3.03 -5.11
N SER A 145 -2.91 2.75 -3.83
CA SER A 145 -3.67 3.32 -2.70
C SER A 145 -2.86 3.26 -1.41
N ILE A 146 -3.20 4.15 -0.47
CA ILE A 146 -2.65 4.20 0.89
C ILE A 146 -3.74 4.22 1.96
N ASN A 147 -5.00 4.07 1.55
CA ASN A 147 -6.16 4.21 2.42
C ASN A 147 -7.17 3.08 2.21
N GLU A 148 -6.67 1.87 1.89
CA GLU A 148 -7.54 0.70 1.82
C GLU A 148 -7.98 0.27 3.21
N THR A 149 -9.20 -0.28 3.29
CA THR A 149 -9.67 -1.06 4.43
C THR A 149 -9.67 -2.52 4.01
N VAL A 150 -8.84 -3.34 4.65
CA VAL A 150 -8.65 -4.76 4.29
C VAL A 150 -9.04 -5.65 5.45
N GLN A 151 -9.93 -6.59 5.18
CA GLN A 151 -10.35 -7.62 6.12
C GLN A 151 -9.61 -8.93 5.82
N VAL A 152 -8.90 -9.46 6.81
CA VAL A 152 -8.25 -10.77 6.79
C VAL A 152 -8.64 -11.55 8.06
N PRO A 153 -8.32 -12.86 8.18
CA PRO A 153 -8.64 -13.61 9.39
C PRO A 153 -8.02 -13.02 10.67
N ALA A 154 -6.85 -12.39 10.55
CA ALA A 154 -6.16 -11.75 11.66
C ALA A 154 -6.84 -10.45 12.15
N GLY A 155 -7.82 -9.91 11.41
CA GLY A 155 -8.54 -8.70 11.78
C GLY A 155 -8.80 -7.76 10.60
N SER A 156 -9.31 -6.57 10.94
CA SER A 156 -9.55 -5.48 9.99
C SER A 156 -8.42 -4.45 10.10
N PHE A 157 -7.80 -4.12 8.98
CA PHE A 157 -6.74 -3.12 8.89
C PHE A 157 -7.25 -1.90 8.11
N GLN A 158 -6.99 -0.71 8.65
CA GLN A 158 -7.28 0.58 8.00
C GLN A 158 -5.99 1.22 7.53
N HIS A 159 -6.09 2.19 6.62
CA HIS A 159 -4.93 2.92 6.07
C HIS A 159 -3.89 1.99 5.43
N VAL A 160 -4.38 0.94 4.76
CA VAL A 160 -3.52 -0.07 4.13
C VAL A 160 -2.96 0.44 2.82
N VAL A 161 -1.67 0.23 2.62
CA VAL A 161 -0.94 0.53 1.39
C VAL A 161 -1.11 -0.63 0.42
N LYS A 162 -1.67 -0.35 -0.75
CA LYS A 162 -1.85 -1.32 -1.84
C LYS A 162 -0.82 -1.05 -2.93
N VAL A 163 0.01 -2.05 -3.20
CA VAL A 163 1.03 -2.02 -4.25
C VAL A 163 0.59 -2.95 -5.37
N LYS A 164 0.47 -2.41 -6.59
CA LYS A 164 0.31 -3.20 -7.81
C LYS A 164 1.69 -3.63 -8.31
N ILE A 165 1.79 -4.89 -8.74
CA ILE A 165 2.97 -5.49 -9.34
C ILE A 165 2.60 -5.91 -10.76
N THR A 166 3.39 -5.46 -11.74
CA THR A 166 3.25 -5.83 -13.15
C THR A 166 4.54 -6.50 -13.63
N PRO A 167 4.56 -7.84 -13.76
CA PRO A 167 5.77 -8.56 -14.15
C PRO A 167 6.23 -8.21 -15.57
N LEU A 168 7.55 -8.27 -15.83
CA LEU A 168 8.15 -7.83 -17.09
C LEU A 168 7.59 -8.52 -18.36
N ASN A 169 7.14 -9.78 -18.24
CA ASN A 169 6.79 -10.63 -19.39
C ASN A 169 5.34 -11.17 -19.36
N GLN A 170 4.41 -10.53 -18.64
CA GLN A 170 3.04 -11.03 -18.53
C GLN A 170 2.08 -10.43 -19.55
N LYS A 171 1.05 -11.22 -19.91
CA LYS A 171 -0.11 -10.74 -20.66
C LYS A 171 -0.82 -9.66 -19.83
N PRO A 172 -1.44 -8.65 -20.47
CA PRO A 172 -2.08 -7.53 -19.77
C PRO A 172 -3.23 -7.92 -18.81
N ALA A 173 -3.68 -9.18 -18.82
CA ALA A 173 -4.77 -9.68 -18.00
C ALA A 173 -4.36 -10.22 -16.61
N ASN A 174 -3.05 -10.28 -16.32
CA ASN A 174 -2.57 -10.76 -15.03
C ASN A 174 -2.17 -9.57 -14.15
N GLU A 175 -2.72 -9.51 -12.94
CA GLU A 175 -2.41 -8.46 -11.96
C GLU A 175 -1.99 -9.10 -10.64
N GLN A 176 -0.99 -8.54 -9.99
CA GLN A 176 -0.59 -8.96 -8.65
C GLN A 176 -0.64 -7.76 -7.72
N PHE A 177 -1.11 -7.97 -6.49
CA PHE A 177 -1.17 -6.93 -5.48
C PHE A 177 -0.53 -7.42 -4.16
N GLU A 178 0.16 -6.51 -3.48
CA GLU A 178 0.62 -6.69 -2.11
C GLU A 178 -0.01 -5.59 -1.23
N TYR A 179 -0.43 -5.96 -0.03
CA TYR A 179 -1.10 -5.07 0.92
C TYR A 179 -0.27 -4.97 2.21
N TYR A 180 0.03 -3.74 2.63
CA TYR A 180 0.86 -3.47 3.80
C TYR A 180 0.13 -2.60 4.81
N ALA A 181 0.12 -3.04 6.07
CA ALA A 181 -0.44 -2.27 7.18
C ALA A 181 0.66 -1.80 8.13
N ALA A 182 0.52 -0.59 8.66
CA ALA A 182 1.43 -0.06 9.67
C ALA A 182 1.47 -0.97 10.91
N GLY A 183 2.64 -1.14 11.50
CA GLY A 183 2.90 -2.01 12.66
C GLY A 183 2.81 -3.51 12.36
N THR A 184 2.40 -3.92 11.15
CA THR A 184 2.21 -5.35 10.79
C THR A 184 3.04 -5.75 9.57
N GLY A 185 3.22 -4.84 8.62
CA GLY A 185 3.85 -5.12 7.34
C GLY A 185 2.91 -5.80 6.36
N LEU A 186 3.41 -6.76 5.57
CA LEU A 186 2.61 -7.48 4.59
C LEU A 186 1.45 -8.20 5.29
N ILE A 187 0.21 -7.95 4.86
CA ILE A 187 -1.00 -8.60 5.39
C ILE A 187 -1.71 -9.48 4.37
N MET A 188 -1.55 -9.24 3.07
CA MET A 188 -2.24 -9.98 2.03
C MET A 188 -1.50 -9.88 0.69
N ARG A 189 -1.68 -10.92 -0.13
CA ARG A 189 -1.32 -10.92 -1.55
C ARG A 189 -2.52 -11.38 -2.36
N GLU A 190 -2.73 -10.77 -3.51
CA GLU A 190 -3.73 -11.21 -4.48
C GLU A 190 -3.06 -11.39 -5.84
N PHE A 191 -3.44 -12.45 -6.52
CA PHE A 191 -3.05 -12.72 -7.90
C PHE A 191 -4.34 -12.83 -8.71
N PHE A 192 -4.40 -12.08 -9.80
CA PHE A 192 -5.48 -12.12 -10.75
C PHE A 192 -4.97 -12.70 -12.05
N ALA A 193 -5.68 -13.65 -12.62
CA ALA A 193 -5.51 -14.09 -14.00
C ALA A 193 -6.86 -14.08 -14.70
N ASP A 194 -6.89 -13.48 -15.89
CA ASP A 194 -8.10 -13.36 -16.72
C ASP A 194 -9.31 -12.79 -15.96
N GLY A 195 -9.06 -11.88 -15.00
CA GLY A 195 -10.09 -11.21 -14.19
C GLY A 195 -10.60 -11.99 -12.98
N TYR A 196 -10.04 -13.16 -12.67
CA TYR A 196 -10.36 -13.95 -11.48
C TYR A 196 -9.20 -13.94 -10.49
N VAL A 197 -9.51 -13.90 -9.18
CA VAL A 197 -8.52 -14.19 -8.14
C VAL A 197 -8.16 -15.67 -8.24
N ILE A 198 -6.87 -15.96 -8.31
CA ILE A 198 -6.29 -17.29 -8.47
C ILE A 198 -5.36 -17.61 -7.29
#